data_AF-D0MDC9-F1
#
_entry.id   AF-D0MDC9-F1
#
_cell.length_a   1.000
_cell.length_b   1.000
_cell.length_c   1.000
_cell.angle_alpha   90.00
_cell.angle_beta   90.00
_cell.angle_gamma   90.00
#
_symmetry.space_group_name_H-M   'P 1'
#
loop_
_entity.id
_entity.type
_entity.pdbx_description
1 polymer ?
#
loop_
_entity_poly.entity_id
_entity_poly.type
_entity_poly.pdbx_seq_one_letter_code
_entity_poly.pdbx_strand_id
1 'polypeptide(L)'
;MTEFVRLLYRQLQATLPPTRAYSIQELRRLGLPDALVHHLQHQAIARAETMLPVLDDTWFDTEAPDIQEAYQQLRNRLRSHVRIPASVWPELLGESLQALAGYLVQPIRTLTAHVFAEADSVPADEALRRMHWFQPYAYFREAVALYVEEKQVAHLERERFESLLVRVDRELTADFDAEAWVRLLRPLYELAALLPERPVVLPASLLIAFFTEKQQPDLVQRLQAEGTALLTAEALERLLAGKELSAPGTAPVAEEEAEALPLWRRFQLQQAGAGEARSANEAAALPRWMQFYQQPPAEQMPAPPTAELEREVLGETGLRNRELFITHLFNGDRSAYLRVLRLLRDTPTWAEASQLIAREVFRRYQVNIYSEPAVAFTDAVERRYRKNQASPLQ
;
A
#
# COMPACT_ATOMS: atom_id res chain seq x y z
N MET A 1 1.26 -4.24 23.40
CA MET A 1 0.38 -3.54 22.43
C MET A 1 -0.47 -2.45 23.08
N THR A 2 -1.29 -2.76 24.09
CA THR A 2 -2.21 -1.78 24.74
C THR A 2 -1.51 -0.53 25.26
N GLU A 3 -0.37 -0.66 25.92
CA GLU A 3 0.37 0.49 26.46
C GLU A 3 0.93 1.40 25.35
N PHE A 4 1.49 0.81 24.29
CA PHE A 4 2.02 1.54 23.14
C PHE A 4 0.93 2.38 22.45
N VAL A 5 -0.24 1.79 22.19
CA VAL A 5 -1.39 2.50 21.60
C VAL A 5 -1.88 3.61 22.53
N ARG A 6 -1.94 3.35 23.84
CA ARG A 6 -2.34 4.35 24.84
C ARG A 6 -1.42 5.58 24.83
N LEU A 7 -0.11 5.38 24.74
CA LEU A 7 0.87 6.47 24.67
C LEU A 7 0.72 7.28 23.37
N LEU A 8 0.60 6.60 22.22
CA LEU A 8 0.38 7.26 20.93
C LEU A 8 -0.91 8.08 20.93
N TYR A 9 -1.99 7.52 21.45
CA TYR A 9 -3.28 8.20 21.55
C TYR A 9 -3.17 9.48 22.37
N ARG A 10 -2.59 9.41 23.57
CA ARG A 10 -2.39 10.60 24.43
C ARG A 10 -1.54 11.66 23.74
N GLN A 11 -0.44 11.26 23.11
CA GLN A 11 0.45 12.17 22.39
C GLN A 11 -0.28 12.87 21.24
N LEU A 12 -1.00 12.11 20.42
CA LEU A 12 -1.73 12.67 19.29
C LEU A 12 -2.86 13.58 19.73
N GLN A 13 -3.59 13.26 20.80
CA GLN A 13 -4.61 14.15 21.37
C GLN A 13 -4.02 15.47 21.89
N ALA A 14 -2.81 15.45 22.45
CA ALA A 14 -2.14 16.66 22.89
C ALA A 14 -1.72 17.55 21.70
N THR A 15 -1.28 16.94 20.60
CA THR A 15 -0.90 17.68 19.37
C THR A 15 -2.09 18.09 18.50
N LEU A 16 -3.18 17.31 18.53
CA LEU A 16 -4.37 17.46 17.70
C LEU A 16 -5.60 17.55 18.61
N PRO A 17 -5.88 18.75 19.17
CA PRO A 17 -6.92 18.91 20.17
C PRO A 17 -8.30 18.53 19.61
N PRO A 18 -9.17 17.91 20.43
CA PRO A 18 -10.49 17.43 20.01
C PRO A 18 -11.54 18.55 19.88
N THR A 19 -11.12 19.81 19.88
CA THR A 19 -12.02 20.98 19.86
C THR A 19 -12.43 21.42 18.46
N ARG A 20 -11.86 20.82 17.41
CA ARG A 20 -12.12 21.19 16.02
C ARG A 20 -12.24 19.97 15.10
N ALA A 21 -12.88 20.19 13.96
CA ALA A 21 -12.93 19.19 12.90
C ALA A 21 -11.62 19.18 12.11
N TYR A 22 -11.23 18.00 11.62
CA TYR A 22 -10.03 17.79 10.82
C TYR A 22 -10.40 17.30 9.42
N SER A 23 -9.79 17.90 8.39
CA SER A 23 -9.88 17.37 7.03
C SER A 23 -8.73 16.40 6.75
N ILE A 24 -8.95 15.42 5.85
CA ILE A 24 -7.90 14.46 5.48
C ILE A 24 -6.67 15.17 4.90
N GLN A 25 -6.85 16.22 4.09
CA GLN A 25 -5.75 17.01 3.53
C GLN A 25 -4.93 17.71 4.62
N GLU A 26 -5.58 18.20 5.67
CA GLU A 26 -4.90 18.81 6.81
C GLU A 26 -4.09 17.78 7.59
N LEU A 27 -4.65 16.60 7.86
CA LEU A 27 -3.94 15.50 8.54
C LEU A 27 -2.66 15.09 7.81
N ARG A 28 -2.68 15.06 6.46
CA ARG A 28 -1.47 14.83 5.65
C ARG A 28 -0.42 15.93 5.82
N ARG A 29 -0.84 17.19 5.83
CA ARG A 29 0.09 18.35 5.99
C ARG A 29 0.74 18.41 7.38
N LEU A 30 0.11 17.81 8.38
CA LEU A 30 0.60 17.74 9.76
C LEU A 30 1.69 16.67 9.94
N GLY A 31 2.07 15.94 8.90
CA GLY A 31 3.17 14.98 8.93
C GLY A 31 2.85 13.68 9.68
N LEU A 32 1.57 13.33 9.79
CA LEU A 32 1.17 12.01 10.30
C LEU A 32 1.58 10.91 9.31
N PRO A 33 1.91 9.69 9.79
CA PRO A 33 2.24 8.57 8.92
C PRO A 33 1.12 8.29 7.92
N ASP A 34 1.49 8.07 6.66
CA ASP A 34 0.52 7.87 5.57
C ASP A 34 -0.44 6.71 5.85
N ALA A 35 0.05 5.64 6.47
CA ALA A 35 -0.79 4.50 6.85
C ALA A 35 -1.91 4.88 7.84
N LEU A 36 -1.63 5.80 8.79
CA LEU A 36 -2.62 6.29 9.73
C LEU A 36 -3.63 7.20 9.04
N VAL A 37 -3.17 8.15 8.22
CA VAL A 37 -4.07 9.06 7.51
C VAL A 37 -4.95 8.31 6.52
N HIS A 38 -4.41 7.30 5.84
CA HIS A 38 -5.16 6.42 4.95
C HIS A 38 -6.26 5.67 5.70
N HIS A 39 -5.94 5.07 6.85
CA HIS A 39 -6.93 4.36 7.66
C HIS A 39 -8.02 5.29 8.20
N LEU A 40 -7.64 6.48 8.71
CA LEU A 40 -8.57 7.53 9.15
C LEU A 40 -9.50 7.97 8.01
N GLN A 41 -8.98 8.10 6.79
CA GLN A 41 -9.78 8.45 5.62
C GLN A 41 -10.82 7.37 5.33
N HIS A 42 -10.44 6.10 5.32
CA HIS A 42 -11.38 5.01 5.07
C HIS A 42 -12.47 4.92 6.14
N GLN A 43 -12.11 5.04 7.42
CA GLN A 43 -13.07 5.10 8.52
C GLN A 43 -14.04 6.29 8.39
N ALA A 44 -13.51 7.48 8.09
CA ALA A 44 -14.32 8.67 7.92
C ALA A 44 -15.28 8.55 6.73
N ILE A 45 -14.81 8.01 5.60
CA ILE A 45 -15.64 7.76 4.42
C ILE A 45 -16.73 6.74 4.74
N ALA A 46 -16.39 5.61 5.35
CA ALA A 46 -17.36 4.57 5.69
C ALA A 46 -18.47 5.11 6.59
N ARG A 47 -18.11 5.86 7.65
CA ARG A 47 -19.08 6.48 8.56
C ARG A 47 -19.89 7.61 7.91
N ALA A 48 -19.31 8.36 6.98
CA ALA A 48 -20.05 9.37 6.21
C ALA A 48 -21.05 8.72 5.24
N GLU A 49 -20.69 7.60 4.62
CA GLU A 49 -21.56 6.88 3.69
C GLU A 49 -22.79 6.29 4.37
N THR A 50 -22.70 5.86 5.64
CA THR A 50 -23.87 5.41 6.41
C THR A 50 -24.87 6.54 6.70
N MET A 51 -24.47 7.81 6.52
CA MET A 51 -25.33 8.98 6.72
C MET A 51 -25.96 9.48 5.41
N LEU A 52 -25.61 8.90 4.26
CA LEU A 52 -26.21 9.27 3.00
C LEU A 52 -27.68 8.84 2.95
N PRO A 53 -28.58 9.69 2.45
CA PRO A 53 -29.98 9.32 2.30
C PRO A 53 -30.09 8.18 1.29
N VAL A 54 -30.79 7.12 1.66
CA VAL A 54 -31.24 6.11 0.71
C VAL A 54 -32.35 6.74 -0.12
N LEU A 55 -32.20 6.75 -1.44
CA LEU A 55 -33.24 7.22 -2.34
C LEU A 55 -34.44 6.26 -2.26
N ASP A 56 -35.65 6.82 -2.25
CA ASP A 56 -36.87 6.01 -2.16
C ASP A 56 -37.26 5.47 -3.54
N ASP A 57 -37.03 4.17 -3.74
CA ASP A 57 -37.35 3.44 -4.97
C ASP A 57 -38.86 3.42 -5.29
N THR A 58 -39.72 3.80 -4.35
CA THR A 58 -41.17 3.88 -4.59
C THR A 58 -41.58 5.16 -5.31
N TRP A 59 -40.78 6.23 -5.21
CA TRP A 59 -41.05 7.53 -5.83
C TRP A 59 -40.11 7.86 -6.99
N PHE A 60 -38.92 7.27 -7.00
CA PHE A 60 -37.89 7.53 -8.00
C PHE A 60 -37.44 6.22 -8.65
N ASP A 61 -37.22 6.26 -9.97
CA ASP A 61 -36.52 5.18 -10.67
C ASP A 61 -35.02 5.30 -10.38
N THR A 62 -34.59 4.69 -9.28
CA THR A 62 -33.19 4.71 -8.81
C THR A 62 -32.26 3.82 -9.64
N GLU A 63 -32.83 2.95 -10.47
CA GLU A 63 -32.11 2.08 -11.40
C GLU A 63 -31.86 2.77 -12.76
N ALA A 64 -32.45 3.94 -12.99
CA ALA A 64 -32.18 4.74 -14.17
C ALA A 64 -30.67 5.09 -14.27
N PRO A 65 -30.00 4.83 -15.41
CA PRO A 65 -28.55 4.99 -15.53
C PRO A 65 -28.02 6.39 -15.20
N ASP A 66 -28.79 7.44 -15.52
CA ASP A 66 -28.45 8.84 -15.23
C ASP A 66 -28.55 9.16 -13.73
N ILE A 67 -29.54 8.60 -13.03
CA ILE A 67 -29.67 8.71 -11.57
C ILE A 67 -28.53 7.96 -10.87
N GLN A 68 -28.21 6.74 -11.30
CA GLN A 68 -27.08 5.98 -10.76
C GLN A 68 -25.75 6.70 -10.97
N GLU A 69 -25.54 7.25 -12.17
CA GLU A 69 -24.34 8.03 -12.47
C GLU A 69 -24.25 9.28 -11.58
N ALA A 70 -25.33 10.07 -11.50
CA ALA A 70 -25.37 11.28 -10.69
C ALA A 70 -25.13 10.98 -9.19
N TYR A 71 -25.75 9.91 -8.67
CA TYR A 71 -25.57 9.48 -7.30
C TYR A 71 -24.13 9.01 -7.03
N GLN A 72 -23.54 8.25 -7.97
CA GLN A 72 -22.15 7.82 -7.86
C GLN A 72 -21.16 8.99 -7.94
N GLN A 73 -21.42 9.98 -8.81
CA GLN A 73 -20.64 11.21 -8.87
C GLN A 73 -20.74 12.00 -7.55
N LEU A 74 -21.93 12.11 -6.97
CA LEU A 74 -22.12 12.73 -5.65
C LEU A 74 -21.31 11.99 -4.57
N ARG A 75 -21.42 10.65 -4.49
CA ARG A 75 -20.65 9.84 -3.53
C ARG A 75 -19.14 10.08 -3.67
N ASN A 76 -18.63 10.07 -4.90
CA ASN A 76 -17.20 10.29 -5.16
C ASN A 76 -16.74 11.70 -4.76
N ARG A 77 -17.56 12.72 -4.99
CA ARG A 77 -17.27 14.09 -4.52
C ARG A 77 -17.29 14.17 -2.99
N LEU A 78 -18.28 13.57 -2.33
CA LEU A 78 -18.37 13.56 -0.87
C LEU A 78 -17.17 12.85 -0.22
N ARG A 79 -16.74 11.70 -0.77
CA ARG A 79 -15.52 11.00 -0.35
C ARG A 79 -14.28 11.90 -0.38
N SER A 80 -14.15 12.72 -1.42
CA SER A 80 -13.00 13.63 -1.61
C SER A 80 -13.00 14.82 -0.65
N HIS A 81 -14.15 15.13 -0.04
CA HIS A 81 -14.35 16.26 0.86
C HIS A 81 -14.70 15.87 2.29
N VAL A 82 -14.49 14.59 2.66
CA VAL A 82 -14.80 14.11 4.01
C VAL A 82 -14.03 14.87 5.08
N ARG A 83 -14.71 15.19 6.19
CA ARG A 83 -14.14 15.83 7.37
C ARG A 83 -14.53 15.03 8.60
N ILE A 84 -13.61 14.93 9.55
CA ILE A 84 -13.85 14.25 10.83
C ILE A 84 -14.32 15.31 11.84
N PRO A 85 -15.57 15.24 12.34
CA PRO A 85 -16.07 16.18 13.33
C PRO A 85 -15.32 16.09 14.66
N ALA A 86 -15.22 17.21 15.37
CA ALA A 86 -14.61 17.30 16.70
C ALA A 86 -15.16 16.28 17.70
N SER A 87 -16.48 16.05 17.66
CA SER A 87 -17.19 15.13 18.57
C SER A 87 -16.80 13.66 18.38
N VAL A 88 -16.39 13.27 17.17
CA VAL A 88 -16.08 11.88 16.81
C VAL A 88 -14.56 11.64 16.77
N TRP A 89 -13.76 12.70 16.70
CA TRP A 89 -12.31 12.62 16.57
C TRP A 89 -11.61 11.73 17.61
N PRO A 90 -11.90 11.83 18.93
CA PRO A 90 -11.26 10.97 19.93
C PRO A 90 -11.52 9.48 19.71
N GLU A 91 -12.76 9.11 19.46
CA GLU A 91 -13.17 7.72 19.22
C GLU A 91 -12.47 7.17 17.98
N LEU A 92 -12.61 7.86 16.85
CA LEU A 92 -12.10 7.43 15.55
C LEU A 92 -10.57 7.33 15.56
N LEU A 93 -9.87 8.28 16.21
CA LEU A 93 -8.42 8.21 16.38
C LEU A 93 -8.00 6.99 17.21
N GLY A 94 -8.68 6.72 18.33
CA GLY A 94 -8.37 5.57 19.18
C GLY A 94 -8.56 4.24 18.45
N GLU A 95 -9.69 4.08 17.75
CA GLU A 95 -9.99 2.90 16.94
C GLU A 95 -8.97 2.72 15.80
N SER A 96 -8.64 3.79 15.09
CA SER A 96 -7.67 3.77 14.00
C SER A 96 -6.27 3.38 14.48
N LEU A 97 -5.81 3.92 15.61
CA LEU A 97 -4.50 3.57 16.17
C LEU A 97 -4.46 2.12 16.64
N GLN A 98 -5.54 1.64 17.29
CA GLN A 98 -5.64 0.26 17.75
C GLN A 98 -5.63 -0.71 16.56
N ALA A 99 -6.42 -0.42 15.52
CA ALA A 99 -6.50 -1.23 14.30
C ALA A 99 -5.17 -1.22 13.54
N LEU A 100 -4.55 -0.06 13.35
CA LEU A 100 -3.28 0.05 12.63
C LEU A 100 -2.13 -0.58 13.40
N ALA A 101 -1.99 -0.33 14.70
CA ALA A 101 -0.93 -0.95 15.50
C ALA A 101 -1.12 -2.48 15.58
N GLY A 102 -2.38 -2.93 15.72
CA GLY A 102 -2.74 -4.33 15.60
C GLY A 102 -2.30 -4.90 14.25
N TYR A 103 -2.63 -4.24 13.15
CA TYR A 103 -2.25 -4.68 11.80
C TYR A 103 -0.74 -4.69 11.56
N LEU A 104 -0.01 -3.70 12.10
CA LEU A 104 1.44 -3.62 11.94
C LEU A 104 2.18 -4.71 12.70
N VAL A 105 1.67 -5.13 13.86
CA VAL A 105 2.27 -6.20 14.67
C VAL A 105 1.73 -7.57 14.24
N GLN A 106 0.45 -7.65 13.95
CA GLN A 106 -0.32 -8.87 13.75
C GLN A 106 -1.19 -8.81 12.49
N PRO A 107 -0.59 -8.74 11.29
CA PRO A 107 -1.30 -8.40 10.06
C PRO A 107 -2.34 -9.44 9.62
N ILE A 108 -2.04 -10.73 9.75
CA ILE A 108 -2.94 -11.83 9.35
C ILE A 108 -4.12 -11.85 10.32
N ARG A 109 -3.85 -11.84 11.62
CA ARG A 109 -4.89 -11.85 12.65
C ARG A 109 -5.81 -10.63 12.52
N THR A 110 -5.24 -9.44 12.34
CA THR A 110 -6.02 -8.20 12.21
C THR A 110 -6.77 -8.13 10.90
N LEU A 111 -6.21 -8.56 9.76
CA LEU A 111 -6.95 -8.62 8.49
C LEU A 111 -8.10 -9.61 8.55
N THR A 112 -7.88 -10.81 9.07
CA THR A 112 -8.94 -11.81 9.20
C THR A 112 -10.07 -11.26 10.07
N ALA A 113 -9.76 -10.67 11.22
CA ALA A 113 -10.77 -10.05 12.09
C ALA A 113 -11.50 -8.87 11.40
N HIS A 114 -10.78 -8.02 10.66
CA HIS A 114 -11.38 -6.86 10.00
C HIS A 114 -12.25 -7.23 8.79
N VAL A 115 -11.76 -8.15 7.95
CA VAL A 115 -12.46 -8.57 6.72
C VAL A 115 -13.74 -9.32 7.06
N PHE A 116 -13.69 -10.21 8.05
CA PHE A 116 -14.81 -11.09 8.38
C PHE A 116 -15.72 -10.53 9.46
N ALA A 117 -15.22 -9.68 10.37
CA ALA A 117 -15.93 -9.28 11.58
C ALA A 117 -16.47 -10.53 12.30
N GLU A 118 -17.79 -10.69 12.34
CA GLU A 118 -18.48 -11.86 12.94
C GLU A 118 -18.94 -12.91 11.91
N ALA A 119 -18.71 -12.67 10.61
CA ALA A 119 -19.14 -13.58 9.54
C ALA A 119 -18.07 -14.66 9.25
N ASP A 120 -18.50 -15.86 8.90
CA ASP A 120 -17.56 -16.93 8.48
C ASP A 120 -17.24 -16.91 6.98
N SER A 121 -18.03 -16.18 6.20
CA SER A 121 -17.87 -16.04 4.74
C SER A 121 -18.29 -14.64 4.28
N VAL A 122 -17.53 -14.07 3.35
CA VAL A 122 -17.80 -12.75 2.76
C VAL A 122 -17.63 -12.79 1.24
N PRO A 123 -18.38 -11.99 0.47
CA PRO A 123 -18.13 -11.80 -0.95
C PRO A 123 -16.69 -11.36 -1.22
N ALA A 124 -16.07 -11.89 -2.27
CA ALA A 124 -14.66 -11.66 -2.55
C ALA A 124 -14.33 -10.18 -2.87
N ASP A 125 -15.25 -9.49 -3.54
CA ASP A 125 -15.15 -8.06 -3.81
C ASP A 125 -15.20 -7.23 -2.52
N GLU A 126 -16.07 -7.62 -1.58
CA GLU A 126 -16.17 -6.99 -0.27
C GLU A 126 -14.92 -7.24 0.57
N ALA A 127 -14.40 -8.47 0.56
CA ALA A 127 -13.15 -8.77 1.24
C ALA A 127 -11.99 -7.92 0.72
N LEU A 128 -11.81 -7.85 -0.59
CA LEU A 128 -10.79 -7.02 -1.22
C LEU A 128 -10.99 -5.54 -0.87
N ARG A 129 -12.23 -5.02 -0.87
CA ARG A 129 -12.52 -3.64 -0.43
C ARG A 129 -12.10 -3.39 1.03
N ARG A 130 -12.41 -4.31 1.95
CA ARG A 130 -12.02 -4.20 3.37
C ARG A 130 -10.50 -4.24 3.55
N MET A 131 -9.79 -5.09 2.79
CA MET A 131 -8.33 -5.12 2.82
C MET A 131 -7.68 -3.78 2.43
N HIS A 132 -8.32 -2.98 1.58
CA HIS A 132 -7.80 -1.66 1.19
C HIS A 132 -7.75 -0.65 2.35
N TRP A 133 -8.37 -0.92 3.49
CA TRP A 133 -8.29 -0.04 4.66
C TRP A 133 -6.89 0.02 5.27
N PHE A 134 -6.03 -0.94 4.90
CA PHE A 134 -4.66 -0.99 5.34
C PHE A 134 -3.70 -0.87 4.14
N GLN A 135 -2.73 0.04 4.25
CA GLN A 135 -1.69 0.26 3.24
C GLN A 135 -0.46 -0.66 3.37
N PRO A 136 0.09 -0.89 4.60
CA PRO A 136 1.22 -1.79 4.78
C PRO A 136 0.92 -3.21 4.30
N TYR A 137 1.94 -4.02 4.03
CA TYR A 137 1.80 -5.41 3.58
C TYR A 137 0.91 -5.61 2.33
N ALA A 138 1.03 -4.71 1.35
CA ALA A 138 0.26 -4.73 0.10
C ALA A 138 0.26 -6.09 -0.64
N TYR A 139 1.30 -6.91 -0.44
CA TYR A 139 1.40 -8.25 -1.01
C TYR A 139 0.25 -9.18 -0.59
N PHE A 140 -0.35 -9.00 0.59
CA PHE A 140 -1.52 -9.78 1.00
C PHE A 140 -2.71 -9.54 0.07
N ARG A 141 -3.03 -8.27 -0.18
CA ARG A 141 -4.11 -7.88 -1.09
C ARG A 141 -3.86 -8.42 -2.49
N GLU A 142 -2.64 -8.27 -2.99
CA GLU A 142 -2.28 -8.73 -4.33
C GLU A 142 -2.44 -10.25 -4.47
N ALA A 143 -1.98 -11.01 -3.47
CA ALA A 143 -2.11 -12.46 -3.48
C ALA A 143 -3.58 -12.92 -3.41
N VAL A 144 -4.40 -12.28 -2.58
CA VAL A 144 -5.84 -12.59 -2.48
C VAL A 144 -6.56 -12.24 -3.78
N ALA A 145 -6.25 -11.08 -4.39
CA ALA A 145 -6.86 -10.66 -5.65
C ALA A 145 -6.56 -11.66 -6.78
N LEU A 146 -5.29 -12.09 -6.90
CA LEU A 146 -4.89 -13.13 -7.85
C LEU A 146 -5.60 -14.46 -7.59
N TYR A 147 -5.69 -14.87 -6.33
CA TYR A 147 -6.41 -16.10 -5.97
C TYR A 147 -7.89 -16.04 -6.38
N VAL A 148 -8.57 -14.92 -6.10
CA VAL A 148 -9.98 -14.70 -6.46
C VAL A 148 -10.17 -14.75 -7.97
N GLU A 149 -9.29 -14.09 -8.73
CA GLU A 149 -9.36 -14.04 -10.20
C GLU A 149 -9.07 -15.41 -10.82
N GLU A 150 -7.99 -16.09 -10.42
CA GLU A 150 -7.61 -17.38 -11.00
C GLU A 150 -8.59 -18.51 -10.64
N LYS A 151 -9.13 -18.49 -9.42
CA LYS A 151 -10.04 -19.53 -8.92
C LYS A 151 -11.51 -19.17 -9.10
N GLN A 152 -11.81 -17.98 -9.63
CA GLN A 152 -13.17 -17.46 -9.83
C GLN A 152 -14.01 -17.57 -8.54
N VAL A 153 -13.39 -17.20 -7.42
CA VAL A 153 -13.99 -17.36 -6.09
C VAL A 153 -14.94 -16.21 -5.83
N ALA A 154 -16.25 -16.50 -5.78
CA ALA A 154 -17.26 -15.50 -5.47
C ALA A 154 -17.30 -15.12 -3.98
N HIS A 155 -17.01 -16.09 -3.10
CA HIS A 155 -17.03 -15.92 -1.64
C HIS A 155 -15.77 -16.49 -1.01
N LEU A 156 -15.16 -15.74 -0.10
CA LEU A 156 -14.03 -16.17 0.69
C LEU A 156 -14.50 -16.65 2.05
N GLU A 157 -14.12 -17.88 2.41
CA GLU A 157 -14.29 -18.44 3.75
C GLU A 157 -13.14 -17.98 4.66
N ARG A 158 -13.45 -17.74 5.93
CA ARG A 158 -12.50 -17.21 6.93
C ARG A 158 -11.24 -18.04 7.07
N GLU A 159 -11.38 -19.35 7.26
CA GLU A 159 -10.25 -20.27 7.45
C GLU A 159 -9.36 -20.36 6.22
N ARG A 160 -9.97 -20.38 5.02
CA ARG A 160 -9.22 -20.42 3.75
C ARG A 160 -8.47 -19.13 3.50
N PHE A 161 -9.10 -17.99 3.80
CA PHE A 161 -8.47 -16.69 3.71
C PHE A 161 -7.25 -16.60 4.64
N GLU A 162 -7.41 -16.97 5.91
CA GLU A 162 -6.31 -16.97 6.88
C GLU A 162 -5.16 -17.89 6.43
N SER A 163 -5.49 -19.11 6.01
CA SER A 163 -4.50 -20.08 5.51
C SER A 163 -3.75 -19.57 4.28
N LEU A 164 -4.43 -18.88 3.36
CA LEU A 164 -3.82 -18.24 2.21
C LEU A 164 -2.83 -17.15 2.64
N LEU A 165 -3.23 -16.27 3.58
CA LEU A 165 -2.34 -15.23 4.08
C LEU A 165 -1.11 -15.81 4.78
N VAL A 166 -1.27 -16.82 5.64
CA VAL A 166 -0.16 -17.51 6.32
C VAL A 166 0.84 -18.08 5.30
N ARG A 167 0.33 -18.75 4.26
CA ARG A 167 1.18 -19.30 3.21
C ARG A 167 1.94 -18.20 2.46
N VAL A 168 1.23 -17.15 2.05
CA VAL A 168 1.81 -16.01 1.33
C VAL A 168 2.90 -15.35 2.18
N ASP A 169 2.64 -15.14 3.47
CA ASP A 169 3.60 -14.50 4.37
C ASP A 169 4.85 -15.36 4.56
N ARG A 170 4.69 -16.66 4.82
CA ARG A 170 5.80 -17.61 4.99
C ARG A 170 6.68 -17.66 3.75
N GLU A 171 6.07 -17.77 2.57
CA GLU A 171 6.83 -17.84 1.33
C GLU A 171 7.52 -16.50 1.01
N LEU A 172 6.89 -15.37 1.33
CA LEU A 172 7.50 -14.05 1.15
C LEU A 172 8.72 -13.89 2.07
N THR A 173 8.58 -14.26 3.34
CA THR A 173 9.59 -14.00 4.38
C THR A 173 10.66 -15.08 4.49
N ALA A 174 10.62 -16.13 3.67
CA ALA A 174 11.51 -17.28 3.77
C ALA A 174 13.00 -16.89 3.70
N ASP A 175 13.34 -15.96 2.82
CA ASP A 175 14.73 -15.56 2.53
C ASP A 175 15.07 -14.18 3.14
N PHE A 176 14.34 -13.73 4.16
CA PHE A 176 14.58 -12.41 4.76
C PHE A 176 15.85 -12.40 5.60
N ASP A 177 16.73 -11.45 5.29
CA ASP A 177 17.83 -11.05 6.15
C ASP A 177 17.41 -10.00 7.19
N ALA A 178 18.33 -9.60 8.06
CA ALA A 178 18.10 -8.63 9.12
C ALA A 178 17.60 -7.27 8.58
N GLU A 179 18.18 -6.81 7.48
CA GLU A 179 17.79 -5.55 6.85
C GLU A 179 16.35 -5.64 6.31
N ALA A 180 15.99 -6.76 5.67
CA ALA A 180 14.65 -7.00 5.17
C ALA A 180 13.59 -7.01 6.28
N TRP A 181 13.91 -7.59 7.43
CA TRP A 181 13.02 -7.55 8.60
C TRP A 181 12.83 -6.14 9.17
N VAL A 182 13.92 -5.40 9.38
CA VAL A 182 13.85 -4.01 9.88
C VAL A 182 13.08 -3.13 8.90
N ARG A 183 13.30 -3.34 7.60
CA ARG A 183 12.60 -2.63 6.54
C ARG A 183 11.10 -2.94 6.52
N LEU A 184 10.71 -4.19 6.74
CA LEU A 184 9.30 -4.58 6.89
C LEU A 184 8.66 -3.91 8.12
N LEU A 185 9.41 -3.75 9.22
CA LEU A 185 8.99 -3.11 10.45
C LEU A 185 8.99 -1.57 10.40
N ARG A 186 9.50 -0.95 9.33
CA ARG A 186 9.61 0.51 9.22
C ARG A 186 8.30 1.24 9.51
N PRO A 187 7.11 0.84 9.01
CA PRO A 187 5.86 1.52 9.33
C PRO A 187 5.52 1.52 10.83
N LEU A 188 5.97 0.51 11.58
CA LEU A 188 5.78 0.46 13.03
C LEU A 188 6.73 1.43 13.75
N TYR A 189 7.97 1.57 13.28
CA TYR A 189 8.89 2.60 13.76
C TYR A 189 8.44 4.02 13.37
N GLU A 190 7.88 4.23 12.19
CA GLU A 190 7.27 5.50 11.77
C GLU A 190 6.10 5.88 12.70
N LEU A 191 5.28 4.90 13.09
CA LEU A 191 4.21 5.13 14.07
C LEU A 191 4.79 5.48 15.45
N ALA A 192 5.83 4.78 15.91
CA ALA A 192 6.50 5.07 17.17
C ALA A 192 7.21 6.43 17.17
N ALA A 193 7.66 6.93 16.01
CA ALA A 193 8.30 8.22 15.87
C ALA A 193 7.39 9.41 16.22
N LEU A 194 6.07 9.19 16.30
CA LEU A 194 5.11 10.18 16.80
C LEU A 194 5.27 10.45 18.30
N LEU A 195 5.85 9.52 19.06
CA LEU A 195 6.21 9.75 20.44
C LEU A 195 7.39 10.72 20.53
N PRO A 196 7.45 11.55 21.58
CA PRO A 196 8.52 12.53 21.75
C PRO A 196 9.88 11.90 22.09
N GLU A 197 9.89 10.64 22.52
CA GLU A 197 11.11 9.92 22.92
C GLU A 197 12.07 9.76 21.74
N ARG A 198 13.36 10.01 22.01
CA ARG A 198 14.46 9.86 21.05
C ARG A 198 15.64 9.16 21.74
N PRO A 199 16.27 8.15 21.12
CA PRO A 199 15.99 7.59 19.78
C PRO A 199 14.62 6.86 19.73
N VAL A 200 14.10 6.62 18.51
CA VAL A 200 12.83 5.88 18.35
C VAL A 200 13.05 4.43 18.74
N VAL A 201 12.26 3.94 19.69
CA VAL A 201 12.40 2.59 20.25
C VAL A 201 11.06 1.86 20.25
N LEU A 202 11.14 0.53 20.12
CA LEU A 202 10.00 -0.38 20.27
C LEU A 202 10.24 -1.35 21.44
N PRO A 203 9.23 -1.64 22.27
CA PRO A 203 9.31 -2.70 23.24
C PRO A 203 9.55 -4.07 22.60
N ALA A 204 10.46 -4.87 23.16
CA ALA A 204 10.73 -6.24 22.73
C ALA A 204 9.45 -7.09 22.69
N SER A 205 8.50 -6.86 23.61
CA SER A 205 7.19 -7.53 23.61
C SER A 205 6.34 -7.31 22.35
N LEU A 206 6.43 -6.14 21.70
CA LEU A 206 5.77 -5.90 20.40
C LEU A 206 6.45 -6.69 19.30
N LEU A 207 7.79 -6.69 19.30
CA LEU A 207 8.59 -7.41 18.30
C LEU A 207 8.40 -8.92 18.44
N ILE A 208 8.32 -9.45 19.66
CA ILE A 208 7.99 -10.85 19.94
C ILE A 208 6.62 -11.20 19.35
N ALA A 209 5.60 -10.37 19.57
CA ALA A 209 4.27 -10.62 19.01
C ALA A 209 4.30 -10.61 17.46
N PHE A 210 5.07 -9.71 16.86
CA PHE A 210 5.30 -9.66 15.42
C PHE A 210 5.97 -10.92 14.90
N PHE A 211 7.13 -11.31 15.43
CA PHE A 211 7.86 -12.49 14.95
C PHE A 211 7.14 -13.81 15.26
N THR A 212 6.31 -13.84 16.30
CA THR A 212 5.41 -14.97 16.57
C THR A 212 4.41 -15.14 15.43
N GLU A 213 3.80 -14.05 14.97
CA GLU A 213 2.86 -14.11 13.83
C GLU A 213 3.55 -14.48 12.52
N LYS A 214 4.78 -14.01 12.32
CA LYS A 214 5.63 -14.38 11.18
C LYS A 214 6.16 -15.82 11.23
N GLN A 215 5.80 -16.59 12.25
CA GLN A 215 6.26 -17.96 12.47
C GLN A 215 7.79 -18.07 12.49
N GLN A 216 8.46 -17.13 13.16
CA GLN A 216 9.93 -17.06 13.29
C GLN A 216 10.37 -17.43 14.72
N PRO A 217 10.33 -18.72 15.12
CA PRO A 217 10.59 -19.13 16.50
C PRO A 217 12.00 -18.76 16.98
N ASP A 218 13.00 -18.84 16.11
CA ASP A 218 14.39 -18.51 16.46
C ASP A 218 14.55 -17.03 16.82
N LEU A 219 13.90 -16.13 16.07
CA LEU A 219 13.92 -14.70 16.33
C LEU A 219 13.13 -14.35 17.59
N VAL A 220 12.02 -15.05 17.83
CA VAL A 220 11.25 -14.94 19.08
C VAL A 220 12.12 -15.31 20.28
N GLN A 221 12.86 -16.42 20.24
CA GLN A 221 13.75 -16.82 21.33
C GLN A 221 14.85 -15.80 21.60
N ARG A 222 15.48 -15.27 20.54
CA ARG A 222 16.50 -14.21 20.68
C ARG A 222 15.93 -12.96 21.36
N LEU A 223 14.74 -12.52 20.97
CA LEU A 223 14.09 -11.36 21.58
C LEU A 223 13.57 -11.62 23.01
N GLN A 224 13.21 -12.86 23.34
CA GLN A 224 12.84 -13.23 24.70
C GLN A 224 14.02 -13.10 25.67
N ALA A 225 15.25 -13.35 25.21
CA ALA A 225 16.46 -13.17 26.01
C ALA A 225 16.69 -11.70 26.41
N GLU A 226 16.24 -10.75 25.60
CA GLU A 226 16.30 -9.30 25.87
C GLU A 226 15.25 -8.82 26.91
N GLY A 227 14.27 -9.65 27.25
CA GLY A 227 13.25 -9.35 28.27
C GLY A 227 12.39 -8.12 27.94
N THR A 228 12.45 -7.08 28.79
CA THR A 228 11.66 -5.84 28.64
C THR A 228 12.41 -4.72 27.91
N ALA A 229 13.45 -5.05 27.15
CA ALA A 229 14.25 -4.06 26.44
C ALA A 229 13.44 -3.20 25.47
N LEU A 230 13.89 -1.97 25.29
CA LEU A 230 13.44 -1.04 24.26
C LEU A 230 14.50 -1.01 23.15
N LEU A 231 14.12 -1.36 21.93
CA LEU A 231 15.03 -1.60 20.81
C LEU A 231 14.86 -0.56 19.71
N THR A 232 15.95 0.11 19.32
CA THR A 232 16.00 0.92 18.09
C THR A 232 16.04 0.00 16.86
N ALA A 233 15.81 0.56 15.68
CA ALA A 233 15.92 -0.18 14.42
C ALA A 233 17.33 -0.78 14.22
N GLU A 234 18.37 -0.02 14.55
CA GLU A 234 19.77 -0.45 14.42
C GLU A 234 20.17 -1.48 15.48
N ALA A 235 19.58 -1.41 16.68
CA ALA A 235 19.77 -2.43 17.71
C ALA A 235 19.11 -3.75 17.29
N LEU A 236 17.90 -3.68 16.75
CA LEU A 236 17.19 -4.83 16.21
C LEU A 236 17.96 -5.46 15.04
N GLU A 237 18.42 -4.66 14.09
CA GLU A 237 19.20 -5.18 12.94
C GLU A 237 20.42 -5.99 13.38
N ARG A 238 21.18 -5.48 14.35
CA ARG A 238 22.35 -6.17 14.90
C ARG A 238 22.00 -7.49 15.57
N LEU A 239 20.92 -7.51 16.34
CA LEU A 239 20.39 -8.71 16.99
C LEU A 239 19.95 -9.76 15.95
N LEU A 240 19.23 -9.33 14.92
CA LEU A 240 18.74 -10.21 13.85
C LEU A 240 19.88 -10.78 13.00
N ALA A 241 20.91 -9.98 12.70
CA ALA A 241 22.08 -10.39 11.93
C ALA A 241 22.95 -11.44 12.66
N GLY A 242 22.61 -11.80 13.91
CA GLY A 242 23.39 -12.73 14.72
C GLY A 242 24.77 -12.18 15.10
N LYS A 243 25.00 -10.87 14.92
CA LYS A 243 26.22 -10.20 15.38
C LYS A 243 26.09 -9.87 16.87
N GLU A 244 26.19 -10.89 17.71
CA GLU A 244 26.79 -10.70 19.03
C GLU A 244 28.31 -10.50 18.88
N LEU A 245 28.94 -9.84 19.84
CA LEU A 245 30.38 -9.67 19.89
C LEU A 245 31.10 -11.04 19.83
N SER A 246 31.82 -11.29 18.72
CA SER A 246 32.86 -12.32 18.50
C SER A 246 32.44 -13.80 18.26
N ALA A 247 32.44 -14.18 16.95
CA ALA A 247 33.16 -15.26 16.23
C ALA A 247 33.20 -16.75 16.70
N PRO A 248 33.51 -17.73 15.80
CA PRO A 248 32.80 -18.12 14.57
C PRO A 248 32.59 -19.66 14.41
N GLY A 249 31.73 -20.06 13.46
CA GLY A 249 31.66 -21.42 12.86
C GLY A 249 30.39 -22.21 13.22
N THR A 250 29.75 -23.00 12.37
CA THR A 250 29.97 -23.48 10.99
C THR A 250 28.61 -23.99 10.47
N ALA A 251 28.32 -23.83 9.18
CA ALA A 251 27.08 -24.29 8.54
C ALA A 251 26.98 -25.84 8.45
N PRO A 252 25.76 -26.38 8.26
CA PRO A 252 25.60 -27.31 7.15
C PRO A 252 24.32 -27.09 6.32
N VAL A 253 24.47 -27.51 5.06
CA VAL A 253 23.49 -27.57 3.97
C VAL A 253 22.63 -28.83 4.12
N ALA A 254 21.35 -28.76 3.72
CA ALA A 254 20.57 -29.96 3.38
C ALA A 254 19.64 -29.68 2.18
N GLU A 255 19.77 -30.53 1.17
CA GLU A 255 19.06 -30.53 -0.10
C GLU A 255 17.62 -31.07 0.03
N GLU A 256 16.69 -30.27 -0.47
CA GLU A 256 15.56 -30.56 -1.36
C GLU A 256 14.84 -31.93 -1.32
N GLU A 257 13.57 -31.88 -0.93
CA GLU A 257 12.50 -32.65 -1.58
C GLU A 257 11.62 -31.70 -2.40
N ALA A 258 11.53 -31.99 -3.70
CA ALA A 258 10.85 -31.19 -4.70
C ALA A 258 9.32 -31.34 -4.61
N GLU A 259 8.64 -30.27 -4.19
CA GLU A 259 7.22 -30.06 -4.47
C GLU A 259 7.01 -28.74 -5.23
N ALA A 260 6.09 -28.79 -6.19
CA ALA A 260 5.94 -27.83 -7.28
C ALA A 260 5.86 -26.35 -6.82
N LEU A 261 6.70 -25.52 -7.44
CA LEU A 261 6.77 -24.07 -7.25
C LEU A 261 5.37 -23.40 -7.34
N PRO A 262 5.01 -22.51 -6.38
CA PRO A 262 3.74 -21.79 -6.39
C PRO A 262 3.62 -20.79 -7.55
N LEU A 263 2.38 -20.54 -8.00
CA LEU A 263 2.06 -19.86 -9.27
C LEU A 263 2.58 -18.41 -9.36
N TRP A 264 2.59 -17.66 -8.27
CA TRP A 264 3.14 -16.30 -8.25
C TRP A 264 4.68 -16.28 -8.41
N ARG A 265 5.39 -17.33 -7.96
CA ARG A 265 6.83 -17.54 -8.18
C ARG A 265 7.12 -17.95 -9.64
N ARG A 266 6.20 -18.67 -10.29
CA ARG A 266 6.25 -18.95 -11.75
C ARG A 266 6.12 -17.67 -12.58
N PHE A 267 5.29 -16.71 -12.15
CA PHE A 267 5.16 -15.41 -12.82
C PHE A 267 6.41 -14.52 -12.67
N GLN A 268 7.15 -14.67 -11.56
CA GLN A 268 8.46 -14.02 -11.36
C GLN A 268 9.55 -14.66 -12.24
N LEU A 269 9.58 -15.98 -12.32
CA LEU A 269 10.51 -16.73 -13.19
C LEU A 269 10.20 -16.54 -14.69
N GLN A 270 8.95 -16.37 -15.09
CA GLN A 270 8.59 -16.02 -16.47
C GLN A 270 9.03 -14.62 -16.89
N GLN A 271 9.17 -13.67 -15.94
CA GLN A 271 9.73 -12.35 -16.21
C GLN A 271 11.26 -12.36 -16.24
N ALA A 272 11.92 -13.30 -15.55
CA ALA A 272 13.36 -13.52 -15.64
C ALA A 272 13.76 -14.31 -16.91
N GLY A 273 12.94 -15.26 -17.35
CA GLY A 273 13.21 -16.13 -18.51
C GLY A 273 12.93 -15.49 -19.88
N ALA A 274 12.32 -14.31 -19.94
CA ALA A 274 12.05 -13.60 -21.20
C ALA A 274 13.25 -12.72 -21.65
N GLY A 275 14.40 -12.85 -20.99
CA GLY A 275 15.56 -11.97 -21.17
C GLY A 275 16.91 -12.67 -21.25
N GLU A 276 17.02 -13.92 -21.72
CA GLU A 276 18.35 -14.49 -21.99
C GLU A 276 18.80 -14.20 -23.43
N ALA A 277 19.45 -13.04 -23.58
CA ALA A 277 20.77 -12.95 -24.20
C ALA A 277 21.34 -11.53 -24.01
N ARG A 278 21.97 -11.25 -22.86
CA ARG A 278 23.33 -10.70 -22.77
C ARG A 278 23.79 -10.39 -21.34
N SER A 279 25.00 -10.88 -21.09
CA SER A 279 26.00 -10.52 -20.10
C SER A 279 25.82 -10.96 -18.65
N ALA A 280 26.61 -11.99 -18.33
CA ALA A 280 27.04 -12.38 -17.00
C ALA A 280 27.66 -11.21 -16.23
N ASN A 281 26.85 -10.52 -15.44
CA ASN A 281 27.25 -9.87 -14.19
C ASN A 281 26.01 -9.51 -13.34
N GLU A 282 25.24 -10.52 -12.91
CA GLU A 282 24.12 -10.33 -11.98
C GLU A 282 24.35 -11.15 -10.71
N ALA A 283 25.01 -10.52 -9.74
CA ALA A 283 24.80 -10.87 -8.34
C ALA A 283 23.56 -10.10 -7.84
N ALA A 284 22.49 -10.85 -7.56
CA ALA A 284 21.34 -10.48 -6.72
C ALA A 284 20.57 -9.19 -7.08
N ALA A 285 19.68 -9.27 -8.08
CA ALA A 285 18.58 -8.30 -8.20
C ALA A 285 17.50 -8.60 -7.15
N LEU A 286 17.27 -7.65 -6.23
CA LEU A 286 16.30 -7.78 -5.12
C LEU A 286 14.83 -7.82 -5.61
N PRO A 287 13.92 -8.55 -4.93
CA PRO A 287 12.51 -8.65 -5.28
C PRO A 287 11.77 -7.30 -5.42
N ARG A 288 10.81 -7.19 -6.36
CA ARG A 288 10.02 -5.96 -6.64
C ARG A 288 9.38 -5.30 -5.41
N TRP A 289 8.96 -6.07 -4.41
CA TRP A 289 8.38 -5.51 -3.19
C TRP A 289 9.42 -4.80 -2.31
N MET A 290 10.70 -5.19 -2.36
CA MET A 290 11.79 -4.47 -1.68
C MET A 290 12.02 -3.06 -2.26
N GLN A 291 11.65 -2.82 -3.52
CA GLN A 291 11.74 -1.49 -4.15
C GLN A 291 10.77 -0.48 -3.52
N PHE A 292 9.62 -0.93 -2.99
CA PHE A 292 8.68 -0.06 -2.26
C PHE A 292 9.25 0.40 -0.92
N TYR A 293 10.19 -0.35 -0.35
CA TYR A 293 10.83 -0.01 0.91
C TYR A 293 12.22 0.62 0.77
N GLN A 294 12.76 0.75 -0.43
CA GLN A 294 14.04 1.44 -0.70
C GLN A 294 13.90 2.97 -0.81
N GLN A 295 12.70 3.54 -0.63
CA GLN A 295 12.52 4.99 -0.63
C GLN A 295 12.79 5.55 0.78
N PRO A 296 13.87 6.33 1.00
CA PRO A 296 14.05 7.07 2.24
C PRO A 296 12.96 8.16 2.38
N PRO A 297 12.70 8.68 3.60
CA PRO A 297 11.77 9.78 3.80
C PRO A 297 12.25 10.97 2.96
N ALA A 298 11.30 11.68 2.35
CA ALA A 298 11.58 12.85 1.54
C ALA A 298 12.23 13.96 2.38
N GLU A 299 13.56 13.95 2.48
CA GLU A 299 14.33 15.14 2.81
C GLU A 299 14.15 16.14 1.67
N GLN A 300 13.60 17.30 2.03
CA GLN A 300 13.34 18.41 1.13
C GLN A 300 14.67 19.03 0.67
N MET A 301 15.20 18.63 -0.50
CA MET A 301 16.15 19.41 -1.30
C MET A 301 16.08 19.01 -2.80
N PRO A 302 16.59 19.86 -3.71
CA PRO A 302 15.87 20.68 -4.67
C PRO A 302 15.41 19.93 -5.95
N ALA A 303 14.50 20.55 -6.71
CA ALA A 303 13.81 19.99 -7.88
C ALA A 303 14.68 19.07 -8.78
N PRO A 304 14.38 17.76 -8.89
CA PRO A 304 15.13 16.85 -9.73
C PRO A 304 14.27 16.42 -10.97
N PRO A 305 14.78 15.57 -11.90
CA PRO A 305 14.53 15.50 -13.36
C PRO A 305 13.13 14.98 -13.79
N THR A 306 12.14 15.09 -12.91
CA THR A 306 10.76 14.65 -13.12
C THR A 306 9.95 15.62 -13.97
N ALA A 307 10.18 16.93 -13.78
CA ALA A 307 9.46 17.97 -14.52
C ALA A 307 9.83 18.00 -16.01
N GLU A 308 11.05 17.61 -16.38
CA GLU A 308 11.46 17.51 -17.79
C GLU A 308 10.75 16.37 -18.51
N LEU A 309 10.71 15.18 -17.88
CA LEU A 309 9.98 14.02 -18.41
C LEU A 309 8.47 14.31 -18.53
N GLU A 310 7.88 14.92 -17.50
CA GLU A 310 6.46 15.31 -17.51
C GLU A 310 6.17 16.31 -18.64
N ARG A 311 7.06 17.28 -18.85
CA ARG A 311 6.95 18.27 -19.93
C ARG A 311 7.07 17.61 -21.31
N GLU A 312 7.99 16.66 -21.46
CA GLU A 312 8.23 15.99 -22.72
C GLU A 312 7.07 15.08 -23.15
N VAL A 313 6.42 14.41 -22.18
CA VAL A 313 5.36 13.43 -22.46
C VAL A 313 3.97 14.06 -22.45
N LEU A 314 3.72 15.01 -21.53
CA LEU A 314 2.38 15.57 -21.29
C LEU A 314 2.26 17.07 -21.64
N GLY A 315 3.39 17.76 -21.87
CA GLY A 315 3.43 19.21 -22.09
C GLY A 315 3.12 20.04 -20.83
N GLU A 316 3.24 21.37 -20.95
CA GLU A 316 3.01 22.33 -19.85
C GLU A 316 1.65 22.20 -19.17
N THR A 317 0.59 21.84 -19.91
CA THR A 317 -0.75 21.63 -19.37
C THR A 317 -0.85 20.34 -18.57
N GLY A 318 -0.19 19.26 -18.99
CA GLY A 318 -0.17 18.00 -18.24
C GLY A 318 0.66 18.09 -16.97
N LEU A 319 1.71 18.91 -16.97
CA LEU A 319 2.56 19.16 -15.81
C LEU A 319 1.77 19.82 -14.65
N ARG A 320 0.81 20.70 -14.97
CA ARG A 320 -0.09 21.32 -13.99
C ARG A 320 -1.12 20.36 -13.39
N ASN A 321 -1.42 19.26 -14.09
CA ASN A 321 -2.39 18.25 -13.68
C ASN A 321 -1.76 17.00 -13.05
N ARG A 322 -0.46 17.06 -12.73
CA ARG A 322 0.31 15.95 -12.14
C ARG A 322 -0.39 15.27 -10.97
N GLU A 323 -0.76 16.04 -9.95
CA GLU A 323 -1.37 15.48 -8.73
C GLU A 323 -2.76 14.91 -8.99
N LEU A 324 -3.49 15.49 -9.95
CA LEU A 324 -4.77 14.96 -10.43
C LEU A 324 -4.57 13.61 -11.14
N PHE A 325 -3.57 13.48 -12.01
CA PHE A 325 -3.26 12.20 -12.67
C PHE A 325 -2.81 11.14 -11.68
N ILE A 326 -1.86 11.46 -10.79
CA ILE A 326 -1.37 10.51 -9.79
C ILE A 326 -2.52 10.02 -8.91
N THR A 327 -3.35 10.93 -8.42
CA THR A 327 -4.44 10.58 -7.50
C THR A 327 -5.55 9.78 -8.19
N HIS A 328 -5.98 10.18 -9.38
CA HIS A 328 -7.19 9.63 -10.01
C HIS A 328 -6.92 8.54 -11.07
N LEU A 329 -5.72 8.48 -11.64
CA LEU A 329 -5.35 7.49 -12.65
C LEU A 329 -4.42 6.42 -12.12
N PHE A 330 -3.65 6.75 -11.08
CA PHE A 330 -2.66 5.85 -10.48
C PHE A 330 -2.93 5.58 -9.00
N ASN A 331 -4.10 5.98 -8.47
CA ASN A 331 -4.52 5.79 -7.08
C ASN A 331 -3.48 6.27 -6.04
N GLY A 332 -2.77 7.35 -6.33
CA GLY A 332 -1.70 7.89 -5.49
C GLY A 332 -0.31 7.31 -5.77
N ASP A 333 -0.18 6.29 -6.63
CA ASP A 333 1.10 5.65 -6.97
C ASP A 333 1.92 6.53 -7.93
N ARG A 334 2.69 7.44 -7.33
CA ARG A 334 3.61 8.34 -8.03
C ARG A 334 4.70 7.57 -8.79
N SER A 335 5.08 6.38 -8.34
CA SER A 335 6.10 5.57 -9.01
C SER A 335 5.53 4.92 -10.27
N ALA A 336 4.29 4.44 -10.23
CA ALA A 336 3.59 3.95 -11.42
C ALA A 336 3.36 5.03 -12.46
N TYR A 337 2.96 6.22 -12.02
CA TYR A 337 2.85 7.39 -12.89
C TYR A 337 4.16 7.65 -13.65
N LEU A 338 5.30 7.72 -12.95
CA LEU A 338 6.60 7.95 -13.59
C LEU A 338 7.06 6.81 -14.50
N ARG A 339 6.76 5.55 -14.14
CA ARG A 339 7.03 4.40 -15.00
C ARG A 339 6.25 4.50 -16.31
N VAL A 340 4.96 4.79 -16.23
CA VAL A 340 4.10 4.94 -17.42
C VAL A 340 4.57 6.12 -18.28
N LEU A 341 4.99 7.25 -17.69
CA LEU A 341 5.56 8.35 -18.48
C LEU A 341 6.85 7.97 -19.20
N ARG A 342 7.75 7.19 -18.58
CA ARG A 342 8.96 6.69 -19.26
C ARG A 342 8.60 5.75 -20.42
N LEU A 343 7.66 4.84 -20.21
CA LEU A 343 7.20 3.94 -21.26
C LEU A 343 6.54 4.70 -22.42
N LEU A 344 5.71 5.70 -22.11
CA LEU A 344 5.07 6.56 -23.11
C LEU A 344 6.07 7.44 -23.87
N ARG A 345 7.18 7.82 -23.25
CA ARG A 345 8.27 8.54 -23.93
C ARG A 345 8.92 7.67 -25.01
N ASP A 346 9.16 6.41 -24.70
CA ASP A 346 9.90 5.48 -25.55
C ASP A 346 8.99 4.76 -26.56
N THR A 347 7.67 5.04 -26.54
CA THR A 347 6.69 4.50 -27.50
C THR A 347 6.64 5.38 -28.77
N PRO A 348 6.83 4.81 -29.98
CA PRO A 348 6.93 5.60 -31.20
C PRO A 348 5.57 6.03 -31.79
N THR A 349 4.48 5.30 -31.52
CA THR A 349 3.19 5.54 -32.15
C THR A 349 2.04 5.76 -31.16
N TRP A 350 1.05 6.55 -31.57
CA TRP A 350 -0.18 6.76 -30.78
C TRP A 350 -0.96 5.45 -30.55
N ALA A 351 -1.01 4.56 -31.54
CA ALA A 351 -1.72 3.29 -31.41
C ALA A 351 -1.17 2.44 -30.27
N GLU A 352 0.16 2.30 -30.19
CA GLU A 352 0.83 1.57 -29.09
C GLU A 352 0.69 2.31 -27.76
N ALA A 353 0.80 3.63 -27.76
CA ALA A 353 0.65 4.45 -26.56
C ALA A 353 -0.77 4.33 -25.97
N SER A 354 -1.81 4.35 -26.80
CA SER A 354 -3.20 4.17 -26.35
C SER A 354 -3.46 2.77 -25.77
N GLN A 355 -2.85 1.73 -26.31
CA GLN A 355 -2.95 0.37 -25.79
C GLN A 355 -2.21 0.24 -24.46
N LEU A 356 -1.06 0.91 -24.32
CA LEU A 356 -0.30 0.99 -23.09
C LEU A 356 -1.09 1.71 -21.99
N ILE A 357 -1.72 2.86 -22.29
CA ILE A 357 -2.59 3.57 -21.34
C ILE A 357 -3.78 2.68 -20.95
N ALA A 358 -4.44 2.05 -21.92
CA ALA A 358 -5.57 1.17 -21.64
C ALA A 358 -5.20 0.00 -20.72
N ARG A 359 -4.03 -0.61 -20.90
CA ARG A 359 -3.57 -1.75 -20.09
C ARG A 359 -2.99 -1.32 -18.74
N GLU A 360 -2.02 -0.43 -18.75
CA GLU A 360 -1.21 -0.08 -17.57
C GLU A 360 -1.87 0.98 -16.69
N VAL A 361 -2.84 1.73 -17.21
CA VAL A 361 -3.56 2.77 -16.47
C VAL A 361 -5.02 2.38 -16.29
N PHE A 362 -5.79 2.23 -17.37
CA PHE A 362 -7.24 2.11 -17.26
C PHE A 362 -7.70 0.76 -16.72
N ARG A 363 -7.18 -0.36 -17.23
CA ARG A 363 -7.52 -1.70 -16.71
C ARG A 363 -6.87 -1.95 -15.36
N ARG A 364 -5.58 -1.61 -15.22
CA ARG A 364 -4.81 -1.86 -14.01
C ARG A 364 -5.34 -1.12 -12.78
N TYR A 365 -5.79 0.12 -12.95
CA TYR A 365 -6.32 0.94 -11.86
C TYR A 365 -7.84 1.09 -11.92
N GLN A 366 -8.51 0.32 -12.79
CA GLN A 366 -9.97 0.36 -13.02
C GLN A 366 -10.52 1.78 -13.24
N VAL A 367 -9.78 2.60 -13.96
CA VAL A 367 -10.12 3.99 -14.23
C VAL A 367 -11.23 4.04 -15.28
N ASN A 368 -12.27 4.84 -15.02
CA ASN A 368 -13.27 5.16 -16.03
C ASN A 368 -12.61 5.98 -17.17
N ILE A 369 -12.59 5.40 -18.38
CA ILE A 369 -11.97 5.98 -19.58
C ILE A 369 -12.61 7.30 -20.03
N TYR A 370 -13.83 7.59 -19.58
CA TYR A 370 -14.55 8.83 -19.87
C TYR A 370 -14.42 9.88 -18.75
N SER A 371 -13.68 9.58 -17.68
CA SER A 371 -13.48 10.54 -16.59
C SER A 371 -12.63 11.73 -17.05
N GLU A 372 -12.91 12.91 -16.50
CA GLU A 372 -12.15 14.14 -16.81
C GLU A 372 -10.62 13.96 -16.65
N PRO A 373 -10.10 13.29 -15.61
CA PRO A 373 -8.68 12.94 -15.51
C PRO A 373 -8.18 12.04 -16.65
N ALA A 374 -8.96 11.03 -17.04
CA ALA A 374 -8.58 10.08 -18.09
C ALA A 374 -8.51 10.77 -19.46
N VAL A 375 -9.53 11.57 -19.79
CA VAL A 375 -9.59 12.37 -21.02
C VAL A 375 -8.45 13.39 -21.05
N ALA A 376 -8.25 14.14 -19.97
CA ALA A 376 -7.18 15.15 -19.89
C ALA A 376 -5.78 14.53 -20.03
N PHE A 377 -5.58 13.31 -19.52
CA PHE A 377 -4.32 12.57 -19.64
C PHE A 377 -4.12 12.02 -21.06
N THR A 378 -5.13 11.39 -21.66
CA THR A 378 -5.03 10.90 -23.04
C THR A 378 -4.84 12.03 -24.04
N ASP A 379 -5.54 13.15 -23.86
CA ASP A 379 -5.39 14.34 -24.71
C ASP A 379 -3.99 14.95 -24.57
N ALA A 380 -3.43 14.93 -23.36
CA ALA A 380 -2.07 15.41 -23.11
C ALA A 380 -1.03 14.56 -23.84
N VAL A 381 -1.18 13.24 -23.80
CA VAL A 381 -0.28 12.30 -24.49
C VAL A 381 -0.49 12.33 -26.01
N GLU A 382 -1.73 12.38 -26.50
CA GLU A 382 -2.04 12.41 -27.94
C GLU A 382 -1.44 13.65 -28.62
N ARG A 383 -1.46 14.81 -27.94
CA ARG A 383 -0.87 16.06 -28.45
C ARG A 383 0.61 15.93 -28.83
N ARG A 384 1.40 15.08 -28.13
CA ARG A 384 2.80 14.79 -28.47
C ARG A 384 2.90 14.13 -29.85
N TYR A 385 2.05 13.14 -30.13
CA TYR A 385 2.06 12.40 -31.39
C TYR A 385 1.52 13.23 -32.56
N ARG A 386 0.53 14.11 -32.31
CA ARG A 386 0.06 15.07 -33.33
C ARG A 386 1.13 16.10 -33.72
N LYS A 387 1.92 16.59 -32.75
CA LYS A 387 3.05 17.49 -33.04
C LYS A 387 4.17 16.81 -33.85
N ASN A 388 4.47 15.54 -33.56
CA ASN A 388 5.48 14.79 -34.32
C ASN A 388 5.01 14.40 -35.73
N GLN A 389 3.70 14.24 -35.96
CA GLN A 389 3.13 14.04 -37.31
C GLN A 389 3.03 15.33 -38.14
N ALA A 390 3.11 16.51 -37.52
CA ALA A 390 3.13 17.80 -38.20
C ALA A 390 4.54 18.30 -38.57
N SER A 391 5.61 17.57 -38.19
CA SER A 391 7.00 17.82 -38.59
C SER A 391 7.63 16.73 -39.48
N PRO A 392 7.03 16.33 -40.63
CA PRO A 392 7.76 15.68 -41.70
C PRO A 392 7.95 16.65 -42.88
N LEU A 393 8.67 17.75 -42.67
CA LEU A 393 9.32 18.53 -43.75
C LEU A 393 10.59 19.17 -43.19
N GLN A 394 11.68 18.41 -43.23
CA GLN A 394 12.96 18.93 -43.71
C GLN A 394 13.14 18.45 -45.14
#